data_AF-A0A5K0VGH9-F1
#
_entry.id   AF-A0A5K0VGH9-F1
#
_cell.length_a   1.000
_cell.length_b   1.000
_cell.length_c   1.000
_cell.angle_alpha   90.00
_cell.angle_beta   90.00
_cell.angle_gamma   90.00
#
_symmetry.space_group_name_H-M   'P 1'
#
loop_
_entity.id
_entity.type
_entity.pdbx_description
1 polymer ?
#
loop_
_entity_poly.entity_id
_entity_poly.type
_entity_poly.pdbx_seq_one_letter_code
_entity_poly.pdbx_strand_id
1 'polypeptide(L)' 'LALANPGKDVMVKLVNSTFVDSLGQEWFFLTVEEAVAACNFMLCKTCKPPEITKSSTIDIDDAHSNV' A
#
# COMPACT_ATOMS: atom_id res chain seq x y z
N LEU A 1 0.31 -7.22 -8.87
CA LEU A 1 0.20 -8.69 -9.04
C LEU A 1 1.23 -9.30 -8.10
N ALA A 2 0.88 -10.34 -7.32
CA ALA A 2 1.77 -10.98 -6.35
C ALA A 2 1.79 -12.50 -6.57
N LEU A 3 2.96 -13.13 -6.38
CA LEU A 3 3.15 -14.58 -6.50
C LEU A 3 3.54 -15.15 -5.13
N ALA A 4 2.77 -16.13 -4.65
CA ALA A 4 3.05 -16.82 -3.40
C ALA A 4 3.55 -18.24 -3.68
N ASN A 5 4.62 -18.65 -2.98
CA ASN A 5 5.25 -19.96 -3.06
C ASN A 5 5.55 -20.45 -4.50
N PRO A 6 6.23 -19.67 -5.35
CA PRO A 6 6.78 -20.21 -6.58
C PRO A 6 7.86 -21.25 -6.23
N GLY A 7 7.56 -22.53 -6.47
CA GLY A 7 8.53 -23.61 -6.27
C GLY A 7 9.80 -23.40 -7.13
N LYS A 8 10.91 -24.04 -6.74
CA LYS A 8 12.24 -23.83 -7.36
C LYS A 8 12.22 -23.87 -8.89
N ASP A 9 11.61 -24.89 -9.49
CA ASP A 9 11.58 -25.05 -10.95
C ASP A 9 10.73 -23.98 -11.65
N VAL A 10 9.70 -23.47 -10.97
CA VAL A 10 8.90 -22.35 -11.45
C VAL A 10 9.72 -21.08 -11.37
N MET A 11 10.40 -20.83 -10.24
CA MET A 11 11.25 -19.65 -10.06
C MET A 11 12.35 -19.57 -11.12
N VAL A 12 13.02 -20.69 -11.42
CA VAL A 12 14.03 -20.76 -12.49
C VAL A 12 13.43 -20.38 -13.84
N LYS A 13 12.23 -20.86 -14.17
CA LYS A 13 11.55 -20.50 -15.43
C LYS A 13 11.19 -19.02 -15.48
N LEU A 14 10.74 -18.44 -14.37
CA LEU A 14 10.37 -17.02 -14.29
C LEU A 14 11.58 -16.09 -14.42
N VAL A 15 12.74 -16.50 -13.88
CA VAL A 15 14.02 -15.80 -14.09
C VAL A 15 14.45 -15.91 -15.55
N ASN A 16 14.42 -17.11 -16.12
CA ASN A 16 14.83 -17.33 -17.52
C ASN A 16 13.92 -16.63 -18.53
N SER A 17 12.64 -16.42 -18.20
CA SER A 17 11.70 -15.69 -19.05
C SER A 17 11.74 -14.18 -18.85
N THR A 18 12.69 -13.66 -18.07
CA THR A 18 12.81 -12.22 -17.74
C THR A 18 11.57 -11.65 -17.02
N PHE A 19 10.68 -12.51 -16.52
CA PHE A 19 9.42 -12.11 -15.93
C PHE A 19 9.64 -11.44 -14.57
N VAL A 20 10.61 -11.96 -13.79
CA VAL A 20 11.02 -11.38 -12.51
C VAL A 20 11.45 -9.92 -12.68
N ASP A 21 12.18 -9.59 -13.74
CA ASP A 21 12.63 -8.22 -14.00
C ASP A 21 11.47 -7.31 -14.42
N SER A 22 10.51 -7.84 -15.17
CA SER A 22 9.32 -7.09 -15.59
C SER A 22 8.33 -6.82 -14.45
N LEU A 23 8.22 -7.75 -13.50
CA LEU A 23 7.29 -7.67 -12.38
C LEU A 23 7.89 -6.93 -11.18
N GLY A 24 9.18 -7.14 -10.92
CA GLY A 24 9.88 -6.72 -9.70
C GLY A 24 10.02 -7.88 -8.71
N GLN A 25 11.22 -8.00 -8.13
CA GLN A 25 11.55 -9.06 -7.17
C GLN A 25 10.73 -8.99 -5.88
N GLU A 26 10.23 -7.81 -5.52
CA GLU A 26 9.43 -7.57 -4.32
C GLU A 26 8.04 -8.20 -4.36
N TRP A 27 7.61 -8.70 -5.52
CA TRP A 27 6.28 -9.30 -5.71
C TRP A 27 6.26 -10.83 -5.57
N PHE A 28 7.38 -11.43 -5.18
CA PHE A 28 7.55 -12.88 -4.99
C PHE A 28 7.69 -13.19 -3.50
N PHE A 29 6.72 -13.93 -2.97
CA PHE A 29 6.62 -14.24 -1.54
C PHE A 29 6.69 -15.74 -1.31
N LEU A 30 7.20 -16.16 -0.15
CA LEU A 30 7.28 -17.57 0.20
C LEU A 30 5.91 -18.09 0.66
N THR A 31 5.14 -17.25 1.36
CA THR A 31 3.84 -17.62 1.91
C THR A 31 2.70 -16.81 1.31
N VAL A 32 1.49 -17.39 1.37
CA VAL A 32 0.27 -16.68 0.94
C VAL A 32 -0.04 -15.51 1.88
N GLU A 33 0.27 -15.64 3.17
CA GLU A 33 0.06 -14.59 4.17
C GLU A 33 0.79 -13.29 3.80
N GLU A 34 2.08 -13.39 3.46
CA GLU A 34 2.90 -12.25 3.02
C GLU A 34 2.35 -11.61 1.75
N ALA A 35 1.96 -12.44 0.76
CA ALA A 35 1.40 -11.94 -0.48
C ALA A 35 0.06 -11.18 -0.26
N VAL A 36 -0.81 -11.70 0.62
CA VAL A 36 -2.08 -11.05 0.97
C VAL A 36 -1.85 -9.76 1.75
N ALA A 37 -0.91 -9.75 2.71
CA ALA A 37 -0.55 -8.55 3.46
C ALA A 37 -0.04 -7.44 2.53
N ALA A 38 0.86 -7.77 1.59
CA ALA A 38 1.37 -6.83 0.60
C ALA A 38 0.26 -6.26 -0.29
N CYS A 39 -0.69 -7.10 -0.72
CA CYS A 39 -1.87 -6.65 -1.48
C CYS A 39 -2.75 -5.70 -0.67
N ASN A 40 -3.06 -6.03 0.58
CA ASN A 40 -3.90 -5.21 1.45
C ASN A 40 -3.29 -3.84 1.74
N PHE A 41 -1.96 -3.77 1.95
CA PHE A 41 -1.27 -2.50 2.15
C PHE A 41 -1.31 -1.60 0.91
N MET A 42 -1.14 -2.18 -0.28
CA MET A 42 -1.13 -1.43 -1.54
C MET A 42 -2.51 -0.92 -1.95
N LEU A 43 -3.59 -1.63 -1.60
CA LEU A 43 -4.96 -1.15 -1.80
C LEU A 43 -5.30 0.09 -0.97
N CYS A 44 -4.59 0.32 0.14
CA CYS A 44 -4.73 1.53 0.94
C CYS A 44 -4.07 2.77 0.31
N LYS A 45 -3.17 2.64 -0.67
CA LYS A 45 -2.54 3.80 -1.34
C LYS A 45 -3.49 4.54 -2.29
N THR A 46 -4.58 3.92 -2.74
CA THR A 46 -5.63 4.57 -3.54
C THR A 46 -6.74 5.17 -2.70
N CYS A 47 -6.83 4.82 -1.42
CA CYS A 47 -7.57 5.62 -0.46
C CYS A 47 -6.76 6.88 -0.18
N LYS A 48 -7.09 7.98 -0.88
CA LYS A 48 -6.70 9.31 -0.40
C LYS A 48 -7.08 9.36 1.09
N PRO A 49 -6.16 9.72 2.00
CA PRO A 49 -6.60 10.05 3.35
C PRO A 49 -7.67 11.16 3.22
N PRO A 50 -8.73 11.17 4.04
CA PRO A 50 -9.62 12.31 4.06
C PRO A 50 -8.75 13.55 4.33
N GLU A 51 -8.83 14.56 3.45
CA GLU A 51 -8.22 15.85 3.72
C GLU A 51 -8.85 16.39 5.00
N ILE A 52 -8.14 16.29 6.12
CA ILE A 52 -8.45 17.09 7.28
C ILE A 52 -7.88 18.48 6.97
N THR A 53 -8.61 19.24 6.16
CA THR A 53 -8.42 20.69 6.11
C THR A 53 -8.84 21.23 7.47
N LYS A 54 -7.85 21.51 8.32
CA LYS A 54 -7.87 22.62 9.30
C LYS A 54 -6.45 22.81 9.81
N SER A 55 -5.70 23.60 9.04
CA SER A 55 -4.55 24.33 9.57
C SER A 55 -5.08 25.39 10.53
N SER A 56 -4.52 25.38 11.72
CA SER A 56 -4.73 26.30 12.84
C SER A 56 -4.55 27.78 12.49
N THR A 57 -5.51 28.60 12.91
CA THR A 57 -5.22 29.93 13.48
C THR A 57 -6.12 30.12 14.70
N ILE A 58 -5.48 30.32 15.85
CA ILE A 58 -6.10 30.79 17.08
C ILE A 58 -6.17 32.31 16.93
N ASP A 59 -7.38 32.87 16.90
CA ASP A 59 -7.61 34.27 17.20
C ASP A 59 -8.81 34.34 18.17
N ILE A 60 -8.48 34.70 19.41
CA ILE A 60 -9.35 35.38 20.39
C ILE A 60 -9.64 36.75 19.73
N ASP A 61 -10.85 37.35 19.66
CA ASP A 61 -11.69 37.91 20.72
C ASP A 61 -13.10 38.29 20.21
N ASP A 62 -13.96 38.64 21.19
CA ASP A 62 -15.12 39.56 21.14
C ASP A 62 -16.58 39.03 21.03
N ALA A 63 -17.23 39.13 22.20
CA ALA A 63 -18.57 39.67 22.49
C ALA A 63 -19.87 38.99 21.99
N HIS A 64 -20.58 38.48 23.01
CA HIS A 64 -21.98 38.79 23.39
C HIS A 64 -23.16 38.06 22.72
N SER A 65 -23.88 37.36 23.60
CA SER A 65 -25.34 37.45 23.86
C SER A 65 -26.24 36.26 23.50
N ASN A 66 -26.86 35.74 24.56
CA ASN A 66 -28.15 35.01 24.69
C ASN A 66 -28.14 33.55 24.21
N VAL A 67 -28.50 32.56 25.03
CA VAL A 67 -29.59 32.46 26.02
C VAL A 67 -29.16 31.74 27.30
#